data_AF-A0A0G1JPQ2-F1
#
_entry.id   AF-A0A0G1JPQ2-F1
#
_cell.length_a   1.000
_cell.length_b   1.000
_cell.length_c   1.000
_cell.angle_alpha   90.00
_cell.angle_beta   90.00
_cell.angle_gamma   90.00
#
_symmetry.space_group_name_H-M   'P 1'
#
loop_
_entity.id
_entity.type
_entity.pdbx_description
1 polymer ?
#
loop_
_entity_poly.entity_id
_entity_poly.type
_entity_poly.pdbx_seq_one_letter_code
_entity_poly.pdbx_strand_id
1 'polypeptide(L)'
;MFGYFKSSQEQRRTVSVNHPMTILNISKQIMSASTKPIDIVENQPQNGLFAIKYLISIVILCSFFTAVFSTDVNADTLTSPTFEINMGTINISGGGATSPSFNVTQTTGQTFQGQFDSAGFVVKAGFQYIYPLTPFTFTISNLDLNFGSLVPGTPSLLTNILTVTTGSAFGYTVKTIEDHPLRLVNGSETIPDTPCDLVSPCTQTDATAWTDNTRFGFGYGIQGTDVDTADFVDNTYFRPFPVQNTDDPATIMSRTGVATASAATVTYKINIPGSQAAGTYQNNIQYIAIPSF
;
A
#
# COMPACT_ATOMS: atom_id res chain seq x y z
N MET A 1 19.87 -24.35 -7.10
CA MET A 1 19.02 -25.52 -6.76
C MET A 1 18.32 -25.21 -5.45
N PHE A 2 17.09 -24.68 -5.49
CA PHE A 2 16.26 -24.51 -4.29
C PHE A 2 14.80 -24.74 -4.66
N GLY A 3 14.17 -25.62 -3.88
CA GLY A 3 12.87 -26.23 -4.15
C GLY A 3 11.68 -25.40 -3.69
N TYR A 4 10.55 -25.64 -4.33
CA TYR A 4 9.26 -25.05 -3.99
C TYR A 4 8.61 -25.80 -2.83
N PHE A 5 8.22 -25.05 -1.80
CA PHE A 5 7.15 -25.45 -0.89
C PHE A 5 5.80 -25.13 -1.54
N LYS A 6 4.94 -26.15 -1.71
CA LYS A 6 3.52 -25.98 -2.05
C LYS A 6 2.75 -25.68 -0.76
N SER A 7 2.12 -24.51 -0.69
CA SER A 7 1.02 -24.24 0.25
C SER A 7 -0.32 -24.54 -0.44
N SER A 8 -1.27 -25.03 0.36
CA SER A 8 -2.51 -25.63 -0.08
C SER A 8 -3.72 -24.73 0.16
N GLN A 9 -4.71 -24.89 -0.73
CA GLN A 9 -6.14 -24.58 -0.58
C GLN A 9 -6.55 -23.11 -0.52
N GLU A 10 -7.04 -22.61 -1.66
CA GLU A 10 -8.12 -21.61 -1.66
C GLU A 10 -9.23 -22.06 -2.62
N GLN A 11 -10.40 -22.29 -2.04
CA GLN A 11 -11.63 -22.73 -2.71
C GLN A 11 -12.10 -21.66 -3.70
N ARG A 12 -12.14 -21.98 -5.00
CA ARG A 12 -12.95 -21.23 -5.96
C ARG A 12 -14.36 -21.79 -6.03
N ARG A 13 -15.33 -21.00 -5.58
CA ARG A 13 -16.74 -21.14 -5.96
C ARG A 13 -16.86 -20.98 -7.48
N THR A 14 -17.43 -21.97 -8.14
CA THR A 14 -17.78 -21.90 -9.56
C THR A 14 -19.23 -21.44 -9.66
N VAL A 15 -19.47 -20.26 -10.24
CA VAL A 15 -20.82 -19.82 -10.64
C VAL A 15 -20.99 -20.19 -12.11
N SER A 16 -21.88 -21.15 -12.38
CA SER A 16 -22.26 -21.60 -13.72
C SER A 16 -23.31 -20.65 -14.30
N VAL A 17 -22.97 -19.93 -15.37
CA VAL A 17 -23.93 -19.19 -16.19
C VAL A 17 -24.16 -19.98 -17.48
N ASN A 18 -25.34 -20.58 -17.61
CA ASN A 18 -25.78 -21.27 -18.83
C ASN A 18 -26.13 -20.22 -19.90
N HIS A 19 -25.54 -20.34 -21.09
CA HIS A 19 -26.03 -19.70 -22.31
C HIS A 19 -26.39 -20.81 -23.32
N PRO A 20 -27.59 -20.79 -23.92
CA PRO A 20 -27.96 -21.79 -24.92
C PRO A 20 -27.21 -21.54 -26.24
N MET A 21 -26.50 -22.58 -26.68
CA MET A 21 -25.81 -22.64 -27.97
C MET A 21 -26.81 -23.01 -29.07
N THR A 22 -27.12 -22.07 -29.97
CA THR A 22 -27.95 -22.31 -31.15
C THR A 22 -27.11 -23.00 -32.23
N ILE A 23 -27.43 -24.26 -32.53
CA ILE A 23 -26.82 -25.04 -33.61
C ILE A 23 -27.53 -24.70 -34.93
N LEU A 24 -26.80 -24.15 -35.89
CA LEU A 24 -27.28 -23.94 -37.26
C LEU A 24 -27.04 -25.22 -38.08
N ASN A 25 -28.11 -25.96 -38.39
CA ASN A 25 -28.07 -27.14 -39.26
C ASN A 25 -28.01 -26.71 -40.73
N ILE A 26 -26.88 -26.96 -41.40
CA ILE A 26 -26.76 -26.82 -42.86
C ILE A 26 -27.14 -28.15 -43.50
N SER A 27 -28.33 -28.15 -44.09
CA SER A 27 -28.86 -29.19 -44.99
C SER A 27 -27.98 -29.31 -46.25
N LYS A 28 -27.37 -30.49 -46.45
CA LYS A 28 -26.70 -30.86 -47.71
C LYS A 28 -27.71 -31.58 -48.60
N GLN A 29 -28.13 -30.93 -49.69
CA GLN A 29 -28.95 -31.56 -50.71
C GLN A 29 -28.17 -32.68 -51.40
N ILE A 30 -28.81 -33.85 -51.44
CA ILE A 30 -28.40 -35.03 -52.19
C ILE A 30 -28.84 -34.79 -53.64
N MET A 31 -27.88 -34.55 -54.55
CA MET A 31 -28.10 -34.72 -55.98
C MET A 31 -27.62 -36.12 -56.40
N SER A 32 -28.59 -36.92 -56.81
CA SER A 32 -28.43 -38.22 -57.46
C SER A 32 -27.75 -38.04 -58.82
N ALA A 33 -26.59 -38.67 -59.00
CA ALA A 33 -25.93 -38.82 -60.29
C ALA A 33 -25.86 -40.31 -60.66
N SER A 34 -26.50 -40.62 -61.78
CA SER A 34 -26.60 -41.94 -62.39
C SER A 34 -25.24 -42.55 -62.71
N THR A 35 -24.94 -43.70 -62.13
CA THR A 35 -23.76 -44.52 -62.42
C THR A 35 -23.98 -45.36 -63.69
N LYS A 36 -23.29 -44.99 -64.77
CA LYS A 36 -23.02 -45.87 -65.91
C LYS A 36 -21.81 -46.76 -65.57
N PRO A 37 -21.84 -48.08 -65.80
CA PRO A 37 -20.67 -48.93 -65.58
C PRO A 37 -19.62 -48.59 -66.64
N ILE A 38 -18.40 -48.31 -66.18
CA ILE A 38 -17.22 -48.12 -67.03
C ILE A 38 -16.36 -49.37 -66.86
N ASP A 39 -16.14 -50.05 -67.98
CA ASP A 39 -15.33 -51.26 -68.09
C ASP A 39 -13.88 -51.00 -67.65
N ILE A 40 -13.36 -51.93 -66.84
CA ILE A 40 -11.98 -51.96 -66.39
C ILE A 40 -11.11 -52.39 -67.58
N VAL A 41 -10.40 -51.43 -68.17
CA VAL A 41 -9.26 -51.73 -69.05
C VAL A 41 -8.00 -51.71 -68.20
N GLU A 42 -7.51 -52.92 -67.93
CA GLU A 42 -6.22 -53.19 -67.30
C GLU A 42 -5.09 -52.74 -68.25
N ASN A 43 -4.50 -51.58 -67.99
CA ASN A 43 -3.28 -51.13 -68.65
C ASN A 43 -2.08 -51.23 -67.69
N GLN A 44 -1.13 -52.07 -68.08
CA GLN A 44 0.15 -52.34 -67.43
C GLN A 44 1.00 -51.06 -67.20
N PRO A 45 1.83 -51.01 -66.14
CA PRO A 45 2.50 -49.78 -65.71
C PRO A 45 3.81 -49.56 -66.47
N GLN A 46 3.89 -48.52 -67.30
CA GLN A 46 5.12 -48.16 -68.05
C GLN A 46 5.63 -46.72 -67.77
N ASN A 47 5.22 -46.07 -66.67
CA ASN A 47 5.54 -44.64 -66.44
C ASN A 47 6.25 -44.29 -65.13
N GLY A 48 6.93 -45.25 -64.48
CA GLY A 48 7.67 -44.99 -63.21
C GLY A 48 8.79 -43.95 -63.32
N LEU A 49 9.45 -43.86 -64.49
CA LEU A 49 10.54 -42.90 -64.70
C LEU A 49 10.06 -41.45 -64.88
N PHE A 50 8.83 -41.24 -65.37
CA PHE A 50 8.25 -39.91 -65.57
C PHE A 50 7.77 -39.29 -64.25
N ALA A 51 7.21 -40.10 -63.35
CA ALA A 51 6.78 -39.65 -62.03
C ALA A 51 7.95 -39.19 -61.15
N ILE A 52 9.09 -39.89 -61.20
CA ILE A 52 10.30 -39.53 -60.44
C ILE A 52 10.89 -38.19 -60.93
N LYS A 53 10.90 -37.94 -62.24
CA LYS A 53 11.38 -36.67 -62.80
C LYS A 53 10.51 -35.47 -62.39
N TYR A 54 9.19 -35.66 -62.36
CA TYR A 54 8.27 -34.62 -61.87
C TYR A 54 8.48 -34.33 -60.39
N LEU A 55 8.68 -35.37 -59.57
CA LEU A 55 8.92 -35.20 -58.14
C LEU A 55 10.24 -34.46 -57.86
N ILE A 56 11.31 -34.81 -58.58
CA ILE A 56 12.60 -34.11 -58.50
C ILE A 56 12.44 -32.65 -58.95
N SER A 57 11.70 -32.40 -60.03
CA SER A 57 11.46 -31.03 -60.51
C SER A 57 10.66 -30.19 -59.52
N ILE A 58 9.68 -30.77 -58.81
CA ILE A 58 8.92 -30.09 -57.76
C ILE A 58 9.83 -29.76 -56.56
N VAL A 59 10.68 -30.70 -56.15
CA VAL A 59 11.61 -30.47 -55.02
C VAL A 59 12.62 -29.35 -55.36
N ILE A 60 13.16 -29.35 -56.58
CA ILE A 60 14.07 -28.28 -57.04
C ILE A 60 13.34 -26.94 -57.11
N LEU A 61 12.10 -26.92 -57.61
CA LEU A 61 11.30 -25.69 -57.67
C LEU A 61 10.97 -25.15 -56.28
N CYS A 62 10.58 -26.02 -55.33
CA CYS A 62 10.32 -25.63 -53.95
C CYS A 62 11.60 -25.10 -53.25
N SER A 63 12.74 -25.76 -53.45
CA SER A 63 14.03 -25.31 -52.90
C SER A 63 14.44 -23.95 -53.46
N PHE A 64 14.27 -23.75 -54.78
CA PHE A 64 14.50 -22.46 -55.42
C PHE A 64 13.56 -21.37 -54.87
N PHE A 65 12.28 -21.69 -54.67
CA PHE A 65 11.32 -20.74 -54.10
C PHE A 65 11.70 -20.35 -52.67
N THR A 66 12.12 -21.29 -51.82
CA THR A 66 12.56 -20.97 -50.44
C THR A 66 13.83 -20.12 -50.39
N ALA A 67 14.72 -20.26 -51.38
CA ALA A 67 15.97 -19.49 -51.44
C ALA A 67 15.77 -18.07 -51.99
N VAL A 68 14.80 -17.86 -52.90
CA VAL A 68 14.56 -16.56 -53.54
C VAL A 68 13.61 -15.68 -52.71
N PHE A 69 12.76 -16.27 -51.86
CA PHE A 69 11.79 -15.55 -51.03
C PHE A 69 12.14 -15.57 -49.53
N SER A 70 13.42 -15.54 -49.17
CA SER A 70 13.81 -15.36 -47.77
C SER A 70 13.49 -13.93 -47.31
N THR A 71 12.59 -13.79 -46.33
CA THR A 71 12.35 -12.51 -45.66
C THR A 71 13.46 -12.24 -44.67
N ASP A 72 14.07 -11.05 -44.71
CA ASP A 72 15.01 -10.61 -43.68
C ASP A 72 14.31 -10.56 -42.31
N VAL A 73 14.75 -11.42 -41.38
CA VAL A 73 14.33 -11.34 -39.98
C VAL A 73 15.31 -10.43 -39.26
N ASN A 74 14.90 -9.17 -39.06
CA ASN A 74 15.66 -8.24 -38.23
C ASN A 74 15.49 -8.66 -36.75
N ALA A 75 16.50 -9.29 -36.18
CA ALA A 75 16.62 -9.47 -34.74
C ALA A 75 17.35 -8.24 -34.18
N ASP A 76 16.64 -7.42 -33.40
CA ASP A 76 17.21 -6.23 -32.81
C ASP A 76 18.01 -6.61 -31.56
N THR A 77 19.33 -6.39 -31.60
CA THR A 77 20.22 -6.67 -30.46
C THR A 77 20.49 -5.35 -29.75
N LEU A 78 19.89 -5.19 -28.57
CA LEU A 78 20.05 -3.98 -27.77
C LEU A 78 21.40 -4.04 -27.05
N THR A 79 22.37 -3.28 -27.55
CA THR A 79 23.73 -3.22 -27.00
C THR A 79 24.00 -1.88 -26.32
N SER A 80 24.71 -1.95 -25.21
CA SER A 80 25.27 -0.84 -24.45
C SER A 80 26.73 -1.17 -24.13
N PRO A 81 27.63 -0.20 -23.88
CA PRO A 81 29.02 -0.48 -23.52
C PRO A 81 29.20 -1.43 -22.33
N THR A 82 28.18 -1.60 -21.49
CA THR A 82 28.24 -2.41 -20.27
C THR A 82 27.32 -3.63 -20.26
N PHE A 83 26.41 -3.76 -21.24
CA PHE A 83 25.51 -4.91 -21.31
C PHE A 83 24.94 -5.12 -22.72
N GLU A 84 24.65 -6.37 -23.04
CA GLU A 84 23.97 -6.79 -24.26
C GLU A 84 22.70 -7.54 -23.87
N ILE A 85 21.54 -7.10 -24.38
CA ILE A 85 20.27 -7.78 -24.17
C ILE A 85 19.95 -8.55 -25.45
N ASN A 86 20.02 -9.88 -25.34
CA ASN A 86 19.71 -10.79 -26.42
C ASN A 86 18.36 -11.48 -26.11
N MET A 87 17.26 -10.91 -26.62
CA MET A 87 15.92 -11.47 -26.41
C MET A 87 15.09 -11.40 -27.69
N GLY A 88 14.41 -12.52 -28.01
CA GLY A 88 13.60 -12.63 -29.23
C GLY A 88 12.26 -11.89 -29.17
N THR A 89 11.84 -11.39 -28.00
CA THR A 89 10.61 -10.61 -27.81
C THR A 89 10.75 -9.60 -26.66
N ILE A 90 10.38 -8.34 -26.89
CA ILE A 90 10.17 -7.35 -25.81
C ILE A 90 8.78 -7.61 -25.21
N ASN A 91 8.73 -8.34 -24.09
CA ASN A 91 7.45 -8.60 -23.42
C ASN A 91 7.09 -7.54 -22.38
N ILE A 92 7.96 -6.57 -22.11
CA ILE A 92 7.72 -5.54 -21.09
C ILE A 92 7.64 -4.19 -21.81
N SER A 93 6.46 -3.57 -21.82
CA SER A 93 6.29 -2.20 -22.32
C SER A 93 5.77 -1.28 -21.20
N GLY A 94 6.19 -0.04 -21.23
CA GLY A 94 5.80 0.99 -20.27
C GLY A 94 5.81 2.36 -20.95
N GLY A 95 4.90 3.26 -20.58
CA GLY A 95 4.89 4.61 -21.13
C GLY A 95 3.61 5.39 -20.88
N GLY A 96 3.68 6.70 -21.11
CA GLY A 96 2.51 7.58 -21.15
C GLY A 96 2.05 7.81 -22.58
N ALA A 97 0.77 7.59 -22.85
CA ALA A 97 0.11 7.98 -24.08
C ALA A 97 -0.81 9.16 -23.79
N THR A 98 -0.51 10.32 -24.36
CA THR A 98 -1.31 11.55 -24.21
C THR A 98 -2.10 11.83 -25.49
N SER A 99 -3.37 12.16 -25.33
CA SER A 99 -4.24 12.76 -26.34
C SER A 99 -4.81 14.07 -25.78
N PRO A 100 -5.45 14.93 -26.61
CA PRO A 100 -6.09 16.14 -26.11
C PRO A 100 -7.18 15.91 -25.04
N SER A 101 -7.71 14.69 -24.93
CA SER A 101 -8.83 14.37 -24.04
C SER A 101 -8.48 13.39 -22.91
N PHE A 102 -7.39 12.64 -23.04
CA PHE A 102 -7.00 11.61 -22.07
C PHE A 102 -5.49 11.47 -22.00
N ASN A 103 -5.00 11.20 -20.80
CA ASN A 103 -3.65 10.71 -20.54
C ASN A 103 -3.76 9.29 -19.98
N VAL A 104 -3.17 8.32 -20.67
CA VAL A 104 -3.19 6.91 -20.27
C VAL A 104 -1.76 6.47 -20.05
N THR A 105 -1.46 6.04 -18.84
CA THR A 105 -0.20 5.36 -18.53
C THR A 105 -0.43 3.85 -18.65
N GLN A 106 0.45 3.16 -19.36
CA GLN A 106 0.32 1.73 -19.65
C GLN A 106 1.57 1.01 -19.20
N THR A 107 1.37 -0.17 -18.61
CA THR A 107 2.42 -1.16 -18.34
C THR A 107 1.94 -2.50 -18.88
N THR A 108 2.63 -3.08 -19.85
CA THR A 108 2.27 -4.38 -20.44
C THR A 108 3.35 -5.42 -20.15
N GLY A 109 2.89 -6.63 -19.81
CA GLY A 109 3.65 -7.88 -19.90
C GLY A 109 4.75 -8.14 -18.87
N GLN A 110 4.48 -7.83 -17.61
CA GLN A 110 5.26 -8.41 -16.53
C GLN A 110 4.66 -9.73 -16.01
N THR A 111 5.49 -10.77 -15.98
CA THR A 111 5.17 -12.08 -15.42
C THR A 111 5.40 -12.16 -13.91
N PHE A 112 6.07 -11.16 -13.32
CA PHE A 112 6.39 -11.09 -11.90
C PHE A 112 6.24 -9.67 -11.35
N GLN A 113 5.71 -9.57 -10.12
CA GLN A 113 5.57 -8.32 -9.35
C GLN A 113 6.52 -8.36 -8.13
N GLY A 114 7.25 -7.28 -7.85
CA GLY A 114 8.15 -7.18 -6.70
C GLY A 114 9.24 -6.11 -6.84
N GLN A 115 9.88 -5.79 -5.72
CA GLN A 115 11.13 -5.05 -5.68
C GLN A 115 12.31 -6.02 -5.75
N PHE A 116 13.25 -5.75 -6.64
CA PHE A 116 14.48 -6.52 -6.82
C PHE A 116 15.67 -5.60 -6.55
N ASP A 117 16.47 -5.97 -5.56
CA ASP A 117 17.62 -5.19 -5.11
C ASP A 117 18.92 -5.91 -5.52
N SER A 118 19.82 -5.18 -6.19
CA SER A 118 21.19 -5.68 -6.44
C SER A 118 22.17 -4.53 -6.60
N ALA A 119 23.26 -4.55 -5.82
CA ALA A 119 24.45 -3.72 -5.99
C ALA A 119 24.20 -2.24 -6.39
N GLY A 120 23.33 -1.55 -5.66
CA GLY A 120 23.04 -0.12 -5.87
C GLY A 120 21.91 0.18 -6.86
N PHE A 121 21.29 -0.85 -7.44
CA PHE A 121 20.11 -0.73 -8.29
C PHE A 121 18.90 -1.36 -7.63
N VAL A 122 17.80 -0.60 -7.63
CA VAL A 122 16.49 -1.05 -7.17
C VAL A 122 15.57 -1.07 -8.39
N VAL A 123 15.20 -2.27 -8.85
CA VAL A 123 14.24 -2.44 -9.93
C VAL A 123 12.91 -2.85 -9.31
N LYS A 124 11.90 -2.00 -9.44
CA LYS A 124 10.56 -2.30 -8.97
C LYS A 124 9.72 -2.70 -10.17
N ALA A 125 9.41 -3.99 -10.25
CA ALA A 125 8.63 -4.58 -11.33
C ALA A 125 7.18 -4.75 -10.85
N GLY A 126 6.21 -4.22 -11.58
CA GLY A 126 4.80 -4.57 -11.45
C GLY A 126 3.95 -3.35 -11.15
N PHE A 127 2.92 -3.13 -11.95
CA PHE A 127 1.99 -1.99 -11.93
C PHE A 127 2.68 -0.61 -12.10
N GLN A 128 1.96 0.36 -12.67
CA GLN A 128 2.44 1.75 -12.66
C GLN A 128 2.57 2.14 -11.17
N TYR A 129 3.76 2.52 -10.70
CA TYR A 129 3.86 3.19 -9.40
C TYR A 129 3.04 4.47 -9.49
N ILE A 130 1.79 4.39 -9.03
CA ILE A 130 0.96 5.56 -8.80
C ILE A 130 1.65 6.27 -7.66
N TYR A 131 2.33 7.37 -7.96
CA TYR A 131 2.77 8.29 -6.92
C TYR A 131 1.55 8.57 -6.04
N PRO A 132 1.60 8.33 -4.73
CA PRO A 132 0.51 8.76 -3.87
C PRO A 132 0.34 10.26 -4.10
N LEU A 133 -0.81 10.64 -4.65
CA LEU A 133 -1.12 12.02 -5.02
C LEU A 133 -1.08 12.95 -3.79
N THR A 134 -1.19 12.36 -2.61
CA THR A 134 -1.13 13.03 -1.32
C THR A 134 0.02 12.47 -0.47
N PRO A 135 1.08 13.26 -0.19
CA PRO A 135 2.14 12.84 0.70
C PRO A 135 1.63 12.71 2.13
N PHE A 136 2.34 11.93 2.95
CA PHE A 136 2.13 11.93 4.38
C PHE A 136 2.65 13.24 4.99
N THR A 137 1.81 13.95 5.73
CA THR A 137 2.20 15.14 6.50
C THR A 137 1.65 15.05 7.92
N PHE A 138 2.44 15.55 8.86
CA PHE A 138 2.05 15.69 10.25
C PHE A 138 2.49 17.07 10.73
N THR A 139 1.58 17.81 11.36
CA THR A 139 1.88 19.15 11.91
C THR A 139 1.33 19.29 13.32
N ILE A 140 2.04 20.10 14.10
CA ILE A 140 1.70 20.46 15.48
C ILE A 140 1.58 21.98 15.50
N SER A 141 0.44 22.49 15.95
CA SER A 141 0.15 23.94 15.87
C SER A 141 1.03 24.81 16.75
N ASN A 142 1.43 24.30 17.92
CA ASN A 142 2.33 25.00 18.85
C ASN A 142 3.34 24.01 19.44
N LEU A 143 4.62 24.36 19.41
CA LEU A 143 5.71 23.54 19.94
C LEU A 143 6.16 23.97 21.35
N ASP A 144 5.71 25.13 21.82
CA ASP A 144 6.06 25.67 23.13
C ASP A 144 4.80 26.06 23.91
N LEU A 145 4.47 25.26 24.92
CA LEU A 145 3.28 25.41 25.75
C LEU A 145 3.68 25.88 27.14
N ASN A 146 3.44 27.16 27.42
CA ASN A 146 3.76 27.77 28.69
C ASN A 146 2.51 28.08 29.51
N PHE A 147 2.33 27.40 30.64
CA PHE A 147 1.19 27.61 31.55
C PHE A 147 1.28 28.92 32.36
N GLY A 148 2.43 29.60 32.34
CA GLY A 148 2.69 30.78 33.16
C GLY A 148 2.75 30.45 34.65
N SER A 149 2.27 31.37 35.48
CA SER A 149 2.21 31.16 36.93
C SER A 149 1.01 30.32 37.31
N LEU A 150 1.25 29.19 37.96
CA LEU A 150 0.22 28.29 38.44
C LEU A 150 -0.30 28.74 39.82
N VAL A 151 -1.60 28.54 40.06
CA VAL A 151 -2.23 28.76 41.36
C VAL A 151 -2.56 27.40 41.97
N PRO A 152 -2.07 27.07 43.18
CA PRO A 152 -2.37 25.79 43.81
C PRO A 152 -3.87 25.50 43.95
N GLY A 153 -4.27 24.26 43.65
CA GLY A 153 -5.67 23.81 43.68
C GLY A 153 -6.57 24.41 42.59
N THR A 154 -6.02 25.16 41.64
CA THR A 154 -6.76 25.69 40.48
C THR A 154 -6.16 25.12 39.20
N PRO A 155 -6.86 24.19 38.51
CA PRO A 155 -6.33 23.62 37.28
C PRO A 155 -6.13 24.67 36.19
N SER A 156 -5.02 24.56 35.46
CA SER A 156 -4.73 25.35 34.27
C SER A 156 -4.77 24.46 33.03
N LEU A 157 -5.25 25.00 31.91
CA LEU A 157 -5.42 24.27 30.66
C LEU A 157 -4.74 25.00 29.50
N LEU A 158 -4.09 24.23 28.63
CA LEU A 158 -3.56 24.69 27.36
C LEU A 158 -3.97 23.73 26.25
N THR A 159 -3.97 24.19 25.00
CA THR A 159 -4.36 23.37 23.85
C THR A 159 -3.35 23.42 22.73
N ASN A 160 -3.34 22.34 21.95
CA ASN A 160 -2.54 22.20 20.73
C ASN A 160 -3.30 21.34 19.72
N ILE A 161 -3.22 21.69 18.44
CA ILE A 161 -3.86 20.96 17.35
C ILE A 161 -2.81 20.11 16.63
N LEU A 162 -3.10 18.81 16.54
CA LEU A 162 -2.38 17.85 15.72
C LEU A 162 -3.13 17.68 14.40
N THR A 163 -2.43 17.79 13.27
CA THR A 163 -3.02 17.58 11.94
C THR A 163 -2.26 16.51 11.17
N VAL A 164 -2.98 15.58 10.56
CA VAL A 164 -2.44 14.50 9.73
C VAL A 164 -3.12 14.50 8.37
N THR A 165 -2.30 14.41 7.33
CA THR A 165 -2.74 14.11 5.96
C THR A 165 -2.01 12.85 5.50
N THR A 166 -2.73 11.88 4.93
CA THR A 166 -2.15 10.69 4.33
C THR A 166 -2.90 10.30 3.07
N GLY A 167 -2.16 10.03 2.00
CA GLY A 167 -2.69 9.40 0.78
C GLY A 167 -2.76 7.89 0.82
N SER A 168 -2.37 7.26 1.92
CA SER A 168 -2.33 5.79 2.00
C SER A 168 -3.71 5.18 2.22
N ALA A 169 -3.96 4.05 1.53
CA ALA A 169 -5.12 3.21 1.76
C ALA A 169 -5.09 2.50 3.13
N PHE A 170 -3.92 2.37 3.77
CA PHE A 170 -3.78 1.76 5.08
C PHE A 170 -3.79 2.77 6.24
N GLY A 171 -3.83 4.08 5.93
CA GLY A 171 -4.01 5.14 6.90
C GLY A 171 -2.75 5.48 7.71
N TYR A 172 -2.93 5.73 9.01
CA TYR A 172 -1.86 6.19 9.90
C TYR A 172 -2.13 5.90 11.38
N THR A 173 -1.09 6.02 12.20
CA THR A 173 -1.19 6.02 13.67
C THR A 173 -0.29 7.11 14.25
N VAL A 174 -0.81 7.88 15.22
CA VAL A 174 -0.02 8.84 16.00
C VAL A 174 0.04 8.34 17.44
N LYS A 175 1.26 8.27 17.97
CA LYS A 175 1.55 7.91 19.35
C LYS A 175 2.15 9.09 20.11
N THR A 176 2.02 9.07 21.44
CA THR A 176 2.60 10.06 22.34
C THR A 176 3.43 9.41 23.44
N ILE A 177 4.49 10.09 23.88
CA ILE A 177 5.33 9.73 25.02
C ILE A 177 6.00 10.99 25.56
N GLU A 178 6.20 11.08 26.88
CA GLU A 178 6.99 12.15 27.49
C GLU A 178 8.38 11.66 27.90
N ASP A 179 9.35 12.57 27.99
CA ASP A 179 10.70 12.22 28.45
C ASP A 179 10.77 11.96 29.95
N HIS A 180 10.07 12.77 30.73
CA HIS A 180 9.90 12.64 32.18
C HIS A 180 8.69 13.47 32.65
N PRO A 181 8.13 13.20 33.84
CA PRO A 181 7.15 14.09 34.46
C PRO A 181 7.71 15.51 34.58
N LEU A 182 6.84 16.52 34.61
CA LEU A 182 7.24 17.92 34.73
C LEU A 182 8.27 18.11 35.85
N ARG A 183 9.52 18.42 35.49
CA ARG A 183 10.66 18.46 36.42
C ARG A 183 11.21 19.86 36.55
N LEU A 184 11.57 20.23 37.77
CA LEU A 184 12.21 21.51 38.08
C LEU A 184 13.55 21.62 37.35
N VAL A 185 13.76 22.69 36.57
CA VAL A 185 14.94 22.86 35.68
C VAL A 185 16.28 22.70 36.41
N ASN A 186 16.35 23.11 37.69
CA ASN A 186 17.56 23.07 38.50
C ASN A 186 17.39 22.24 39.79
N GLY A 187 16.52 21.24 39.78
CA GLY A 187 16.30 20.39 40.95
C GLY A 187 15.79 19.00 40.60
N SER A 188 15.48 18.23 41.64
CA SER A 188 14.92 16.87 41.52
C SER A 188 13.41 16.82 41.73
N GLU A 189 12.79 17.93 42.15
CA GLU A 189 11.35 18.02 42.37
C GLU A 189 10.60 17.89 41.05
N THR A 190 9.52 17.11 41.09
CA THR A 190 8.64 16.87 39.95
C THR A 190 7.20 17.17 40.31
N ILE A 191 6.43 17.66 39.35
CA ILE A 191 4.98 17.56 39.38
C ILE A 191 4.66 16.19 38.77
N PRO A 192 4.09 15.24 39.53
CA PRO A 192 3.81 13.90 39.03
C PRO A 192 2.70 13.92 37.98
N ASP A 193 2.56 12.85 37.22
CA ASP A 193 1.43 12.73 36.31
C ASP A 193 0.12 12.52 37.05
N THR A 194 -0.97 12.89 36.39
CA THR A 194 -2.29 12.83 36.97
C THR A 194 -2.74 11.38 37.20
N PRO A 195 -3.19 11.06 38.41
CA PRO A 195 -3.91 9.82 38.67
C PRO A 195 -5.42 9.95 38.43
N CYS A 196 -5.89 11.06 37.84
CA CYS A 196 -7.30 11.42 37.65
C CYS A 196 -8.11 11.41 38.97
N ASP A 197 -9.43 11.19 38.93
CA ASP A 197 -10.29 11.19 40.12
C ASP A 197 -10.14 9.90 40.95
N LEU A 198 -10.40 9.97 42.27
CA LEU A 198 -10.06 8.84 43.17
C LEU A 198 -10.97 7.64 42.96
N VAL A 199 -12.21 7.93 42.56
CA VAL A 199 -13.24 6.94 42.25
C VAL A 199 -12.92 6.21 40.95
N SER A 200 -12.18 6.85 40.04
CA SER A 200 -11.86 6.35 38.71
C SER A 200 -10.43 6.74 38.33
N PRO A 201 -9.40 6.01 38.82
CA PRO A 201 -8.03 6.30 38.45
C PRO A 201 -7.79 5.99 36.96
N CYS A 202 -7.08 6.88 36.27
CA CYS A 202 -6.65 6.66 34.89
C CYS A 202 -5.29 5.96 34.83
N THR A 203 -4.95 5.44 33.65
CA THR A 203 -3.65 4.87 33.31
C THR A 203 -3.16 5.44 31.99
N GLN A 204 -1.92 5.15 31.61
CA GLN A 204 -1.31 5.59 30.33
C GLN A 204 -2.11 5.16 29.10
N THR A 205 -2.97 4.15 29.21
CA THR A 205 -3.78 3.59 28.11
C THR A 205 -5.29 3.71 28.33
N ASP A 206 -5.73 4.30 29.44
CA ASP A 206 -7.15 4.37 29.80
C ASP A 206 -7.44 5.70 30.49
N ALA A 207 -8.16 6.59 29.80
CA ALA A 207 -8.56 7.88 30.31
C ALA A 207 -9.84 7.80 31.13
N THR A 208 -9.86 8.60 32.19
CA THR A 208 -11.01 8.70 33.09
C THR A 208 -11.26 10.15 33.45
N ALA A 209 -12.40 10.41 34.07
CA ALA A 209 -12.74 11.74 34.53
C ALA A 209 -11.68 12.28 35.51
N TRP A 210 -11.22 13.51 35.24
CA TRP A 210 -10.45 14.32 36.17
C TRP A 210 -11.21 15.62 36.42
N THR A 211 -12.13 15.57 37.37
CA THR A 211 -12.98 16.69 37.78
C THR A 211 -12.64 17.22 39.17
N ASP A 212 -11.92 16.44 39.97
CA ASP A 212 -11.53 16.76 41.33
C ASP A 212 -10.30 17.69 41.35
N ASN A 213 -10.52 18.94 41.79
CA ASN A 213 -9.46 19.95 41.94
C ASN A 213 -8.52 19.67 43.13
N THR A 214 -8.81 18.67 43.96
CA THR A 214 -7.89 18.18 45.01
C THR A 214 -6.94 17.10 44.49
N ARG A 215 -7.11 16.65 43.24
CA ARG A 215 -6.17 15.76 42.55
C ARG A 215 -5.19 16.59 41.74
N PHE A 216 -3.92 16.35 42.00
CA PHE A 216 -2.80 17.10 41.46
C PHE A 216 -2.03 16.23 40.47
N GLY A 217 -1.45 16.90 39.48
CA GLY A 217 -0.54 16.31 38.53
C GLY A 217 -0.60 17.00 37.17
N PHE A 218 -0.08 16.32 36.17
CA PHE A 218 -0.07 16.73 34.77
C PHE A 218 -0.63 15.62 33.89
N GLY A 219 -1.39 15.97 32.86
CA GLY A 219 -1.93 15.00 31.93
C GLY A 219 -2.60 15.64 30.72
N TYR A 220 -3.22 14.82 29.89
CA TYR A 220 -3.85 15.29 28.66
C TYR A 220 -5.19 14.63 28.39
N GLY A 221 -6.07 15.39 27.75
CA GLY A 221 -7.26 14.93 27.06
C GLY A 221 -7.09 15.20 25.56
N ILE A 222 -7.78 14.47 24.71
CA ILE A 222 -7.74 14.72 23.26
C ILE A 222 -9.13 14.53 22.65
N GLN A 223 -9.47 15.40 21.70
CA GLN A 223 -10.75 15.34 20.98
C GLN A 223 -10.56 15.72 19.52
N GLY A 224 -11.33 15.10 18.63
CA GLY A 224 -11.32 15.42 17.21
C GLY A 224 -11.46 14.19 16.34
N THR A 225 -10.97 14.26 15.11
CA THR A 225 -11.04 13.14 14.16
C THR A 225 -10.04 12.06 14.53
N ASP A 226 -10.42 10.80 14.31
CA ASP A 226 -9.55 9.64 14.44
C ASP A 226 -9.00 9.40 15.87
N VAL A 227 -9.65 10.01 16.87
CA VAL A 227 -9.42 9.79 18.30
C VAL A 227 -10.37 8.69 18.79
N ASP A 228 -9.91 7.84 19.73
CA ASP A 228 -10.79 6.85 20.37
C ASP A 228 -11.75 7.53 21.34
N THR A 229 -13.02 7.64 20.95
CA THR A 229 -14.08 8.25 21.75
C THR A 229 -14.55 7.37 22.91
N ALA A 230 -14.15 6.09 22.96
CA ALA A 230 -14.42 5.23 24.12
C ALA A 230 -13.44 5.51 25.26
N ASP A 231 -12.21 5.93 24.92
CA ASP A 231 -11.16 6.34 25.84
C ASP A 231 -11.38 7.80 26.30
N PHE A 232 -11.51 8.74 25.35
CA PHE A 232 -11.79 10.15 25.62
C PHE A 232 -13.27 10.49 25.37
N VAL A 233 -14.12 10.19 26.36
CA VAL A 233 -15.58 10.32 26.24
C VAL A 233 -16.02 11.79 26.08
N ASP A 234 -15.47 12.69 26.89
CA ASP A 234 -15.77 14.13 26.84
C ASP A 234 -14.57 14.98 27.29
N ASN A 235 -14.79 16.27 27.58
CA ASN A 235 -13.73 17.21 27.96
C ASN A 235 -13.25 17.09 29.41
N THR A 236 -13.85 16.19 30.17
CA THR A 236 -13.46 15.86 31.55
C THR A 236 -12.52 14.66 31.60
N TYR A 237 -12.32 13.93 30.50
CA TYR A 237 -11.50 12.73 30.44
C TYR A 237 -10.04 13.08 30.14
N PHE A 238 -9.16 12.63 31.04
CA PHE A 238 -7.72 12.83 30.94
C PHE A 238 -6.99 11.54 31.27
N ARG A 239 -5.73 11.46 30.86
CA ARG A 239 -4.78 10.44 31.33
C ARG A 239 -3.35 10.97 31.39
N PRO A 240 -2.46 10.32 32.14
CA PRO A 240 -1.04 10.64 32.13
C PRO A 240 -0.40 10.32 30.78
N PHE A 241 0.70 11.00 30.44
CA PHE A 241 1.55 10.57 29.33
C PHE A 241 2.33 9.31 29.72
N PRO A 242 2.60 8.39 28.78
CA PRO A 242 3.59 7.34 29.01
C PRO A 242 4.99 7.94 29.16
N VAL A 243 5.82 7.39 30.05
CA VAL A 243 7.17 7.92 30.32
C VAL A 243 8.23 7.13 29.54
N GLN A 244 9.11 7.84 28.85
CA GLN A 244 10.20 7.25 28.06
C GLN A 244 11.10 6.36 28.93
N ASN A 245 11.40 5.17 28.42
CA ASN A 245 12.17 4.10 29.09
C ASN A 245 11.46 3.43 30.28
N THR A 246 10.20 3.79 30.56
CA THR A 246 9.36 3.14 31.58
C THR A 246 8.17 2.46 30.92
N ASP A 247 7.48 3.18 30.04
CA ASP A 247 6.25 2.76 29.38
C ASP A 247 6.39 2.72 27.86
N ASP A 248 5.48 2.01 27.20
CA ASP A 248 5.34 2.03 25.74
C ASP A 248 4.57 3.28 25.26
N PRO A 249 4.90 3.87 24.10
CA PRO A 249 4.16 5.00 23.56
C PRO A 249 2.69 4.67 23.30
N ALA A 250 1.80 5.51 23.80
CA ALA A 250 0.35 5.34 23.72
C ALA A 250 -0.21 5.92 22.43
N THR A 251 -1.14 5.19 21.80
CA THR A 251 -1.85 5.67 20.62
C THR A 251 -2.87 6.74 21.01
N ILE A 252 -2.89 7.84 20.26
CA ILE A 252 -3.82 8.97 20.48
C ILE A 252 -4.65 9.33 19.25
N MET A 253 -4.17 8.98 18.05
CA MET A 253 -4.95 9.08 16.82
C MET A 253 -4.65 7.87 15.96
N SER A 254 -5.65 7.29 15.32
CA SER A 254 -5.47 6.21 14.36
C SER A 254 -6.60 6.17 13.36
N ARG A 255 -6.26 5.94 12.10
CA ARG A 255 -7.22 5.86 11.01
C ARG A 255 -6.81 4.79 10.02
N THR A 256 -7.80 4.12 9.44
CA THR A 256 -7.64 3.32 8.22
C THR A 256 -8.05 4.14 6.99
N GLY A 257 -7.32 3.99 5.89
CA GLY A 257 -7.61 4.74 4.66
C GLY A 257 -7.12 6.18 4.64
N VAL A 258 -7.46 6.86 3.55
CA VAL A 258 -6.99 8.21 3.23
C VAL A 258 -7.50 9.24 4.24
N ALA A 259 -6.63 10.17 4.62
CA ALA A 259 -6.95 11.36 5.41
C ALA A 259 -6.50 12.61 4.65
N THR A 260 -7.40 13.56 4.42
CA THR A 260 -7.06 14.81 3.73
C THR A 260 -6.75 15.95 4.70
N ALA A 261 -7.35 15.94 5.90
CA ALA A 261 -7.11 16.92 6.96
C ALA A 261 -7.66 16.41 8.31
N SER A 262 -7.16 15.26 8.79
CA SER A 262 -7.55 14.77 10.11
C SER A 262 -6.93 15.64 11.18
N ALA A 263 -7.73 16.18 12.09
CA ALA A 263 -7.29 17.09 13.13
C ALA A 263 -7.85 16.69 14.51
N ALA A 264 -6.99 16.73 15.53
CA ALA A 264 -7.37 16.57 16.92
C ALA A 264 -6.75 17.64 17.80
N THR A 265 -7.53 18.12 18.76
CA THR A 265 -7.13 19.08 19.78
C THR A 265 -6.72 18.33 21.04
N VAL A 266 -5.43 18.38 21.37
CA VAL A 266 -4.89 17.93 22.65
C VAL A 266 -5.07 19.05 23.66
N THR A 267 -5.69 18.74 24.80
CA THR A 267 -5.86 19.63 25.95
C THR A 267 -4.97 19.15 27.07
N TYR A 268 -3.97 19.94 27.43
CA TYR A 268 -3.07 19.67 28.55
C TYR A 268 -3.69 20.27 29.80
N LYS A 269 -3.70 19.51 30.88
CA LYS A 269 -4.23 19.94 32.17
C LYS A 269 -3.19 19.74 33.25
N ILE A 270 -3.00 20.78 34.05
CA ILE A 270 -2.10 20.75 35.20
C ILE A 270 -2.80 21.29 36.44
N ASN A 271 -2.56 20.65 37.58
CA ASN A 271 -3.00 21.13 38.89
C ASN A 271 -1.94 20.79 39.93
N ILE A 272 -1.62 21.71 40.83
CA ILE A 272 -0.51 21.55 41.79
C ILE A 272 -0.99 21.74 43.24
N PRO A 273 -0.38 21.03 44.21
CA PRO A 273 -0.67 21.26 45.62
C PRO A 273 0.00 22.54 46.12
N GLY A 274 -0.49 23.08 47.25
CA GLY A 274 0.13 24.25 47.90
C GLY A 274 1.54 23.98 48.44
N SER A 275 1.93 22.71 48.57
CA SER A 275 3.26 22.28 48.97
C SER A 275 4.25 22.13 47.81
N GLN A 276 3.83 22.35 46.56
CA GLN A 276 4.72 22.25 45.41
C GLN A 276 5.83 23.30 45.50
N ALA A 277 7.09 22.88 45.31
CA ALA A 277 8.22 23.80 45.34
C ALA A 277 8.10 24.85 44.22
N ALA A 278 8.38 26.11 44.54
CA ALA A 278 8.34 27.19 43.56
C ALA A 278 9.49 27.08 42.56
N GLY A 279 9.19 27.30 41.28
CA GLY A 279 10.20 27.35 40.21
C GLY A 279 9.63 26.99 38.83
N THR A 280 10.52 26.91 37.85
CA THR A 280 10.17 26.54 36.48
C THR A 280 10.26 25.03 36.30
N TYR A 281 9.15 24.42 35.93
CA TYR A 281 9.08 23.01 35.58
C TYR A 281 8.99 22.87 34.06
N GLN A 282 9.63 21.84 33.52
CA GLN A 282 9.59 21.54 32.08
C GLN A 282 9.57 20.03 31.86
N ASN A 283 9.06 19.62 30.70
CA ASN A 283 9.19 18.30 30.10
C ASN A 283 9.13 18.44 28.58
N ASN A 284 9.33 17.35 27.86
CA ASN A 284 9.21 17.28 26.42
C ASN A 284 8.21 16.18 26.01
N ILE A 285 7.15 16.57 25.33
CA ILE A 285 6.16 15.65 24.77
C ILE A 285 6.52 15.33 23.33
N GLN A 286 6.73 14.04 23.05
CA GLN A 286 7.07 13.53 21.72
C GLN A 286 5.86 12.90 21.07
N TYR A 287 5.55 13.36 19.86
CA TYR A 287 4.53 12.76 19.00
C TYR A 287 5.17 11.97 17.87
N ILE A 288 4.84 10.68 17.76
CA ILE A 288 5.39 9.75 16.76
C ILE A 288 4.28 9.44 15.76
N ALA A 289 4.34 10.05 14.58
CA ALA A 289 3.37 9.84 13.52
C ALA A 289 3.90 8.80 12.51
N ILE A 290 3.18 7.69 12.38
CA ILE A 290 3.57 6.51 11.60
C ILE A 290 2.58 6.33 10.45
N PRO A 291 2.98 6.54 9.18
CA PRO A 291 2.16 6.16 8.04
C PRO A 291 2.13 4.64 7.88
N SER A 292 0.97 4.09 7.52
CA SER A 292 0.84 2.69 7.11
C SER A 292 0.88 2.63 5.58
N PHE A 293 1.67 1.76 4.95
CA PHE A 293 1.79 1.65 3.48
C PHE A 293 1.50 0.24 2.97
#